data_AF-A0A2M6VXL4-F1
#
_entry.id   AF-A0A2M6VXL4-F1
#
_cell.length_a   1.000
_cell.length_b   1.000
_cell.length_c   1.000
_cell.angle_alpha   90.00
_cell.angle_beta   90.00
_cell.angle_gamma   90.00
#
_symmetry.space_group_name_H-M   'P 1'
#
loop_
_entity.id
_entity.type
_entity.pdbx_description
1 polymer ?
#
loop_
_entity_poly.entity_id
_entity_poly.type
_entity_poly.pdbx_seq_one_letter_code
_entity_poly.pdbx_strand_id
1 'polypeptide(L)'
;MTAPLSIDPCHCPLCGQPNACAMAMPQAGAEAPGPCWCTRVQFSADLLKQVPEAARNKACICAACVAASEQSSQGTSQGENQGEYA
;
A
#
# COMPACT_ATOMS: atom_id res chain seq x y z
N MET A 1 -9.65 -2.12 21.37
CA MET A 1 -9.23 -3.54 21.42
C MET A 1 -9.49 -4.10 20.04
N THR A 2 -8.52 -3.98 19.12
CA THR A 2 -8.70 -4.35 17.71
C THR A 2 -8.55 -5.86 17.59
N ALA A 3 -9.62 -6.52 17.14
CA ALA A 3 -9.67 -7.96 16.93
C ALA A 3 -8.57 -8.44 15.97
N PRO A 4 -8.05 -9.68 16.11
CA PRO A 4 -7.14 -10.25 15.13
C PRO A 4 -7.95 -10.53 13.86
N LEU A 5 -8.01 -9.54 12.97
CA LEU A 5 -8.41 -9.76 11.59
C LEU A 5 -7.39 -10.75 11.04
N SER A 6 -7.82 -11.98 10.76
CA SER A 6 -7.00 -12.99 10.10
C SER A 6 -6.27 -12.34 8.93
N ILE A 7 -4.95 -12.24 9.03
CA ILE A 7 -4.15 -11.57 8.02
C ILE A 7 -4.18 -12.42 6.76
N ASP A 8 -4.92 -11.95 5.76
CA ASP A 8 -4.96 -12.58 4.46
C ASP A 8 -3.79 -12.04 3.62
N PRO A 9 -2.84 -12.89 3.20
CA PRO A 9 -1.66 -12.45 2.47
C PRO A 9 -1.99 -11.88 1.08
N CYS A 10 -3.15 -12.20 0.51
CA CYS A 10 -3.64 -11.71 -0.78
C CYS A 10 -4.38 -10.38 -0.68
N HIS A 11 -4.67 -9.91 0.54
CA HIS A 11 -5.38 -8.65 0.78
C HIS A 11 -4.49 -7.61 1.46
N CYS A 12 -4.77 -6.35 1.19
CA CYS A 12 -4.07 -5.21 1.77
C CYS A 12 -4.42 -5.10 3.26
N PRO A 13 -3.44 -5.03 4.17
CA PRO A 13 -3.72 -4.94 5.60
C PRO A 13 -4.28 -3.56 6.03
N LEU A 14 -4.26 -2.57 5.14
CA LEU A 14 -4.76 -1.21 5.40
C LEU A 14 -6.23 -1.04 5.00
N CYS A 15 -6.63 -1.60 3.86
CA CYS A 15 -7.96 -1.37 3.28
C CYS A 15 -8.75 -2.66 2.99
N GLY A 16 -8.15 -3.85 3.18
CA GLY A 16 -8.77 -5.14 2.92
C GLY A 16 -9.00 -5.48 1.45
N GLN A 17 -8.56 -4.65 0.50
CA GLN A 17 -8.68 -4.91 -0.95
C GLN A 17 -7.55 -5.80 -1.47
N PRO A 18 -7.72 -6.52 -2.60
CA PRO A 18 -6.66 -7.36 -3.17
C PRO A 18 -5.37 -6.57 -3.41
N ASN A 19 -4.24 -7.12 -2.97
CA ASN A 19 -2.93 -6.48 -3.08
C ASN A 19 -2.15 -6.86 -4.36
N ALA A 20 -2.68 -7.79 -5.16
CA ALA A 20 -2.05 -8.33 -6.37
C ALA A 20 -0.62 -8.83 -6.14
N CYS A 21 -0.32 -9.32 -4.93
CA CYS A 21 1.00 -9.85 -4.61
C CYS A 21 1.17 -11.25 -5.21
N ALA A 22 2.08 -11.36 -6.18
CA ALA A 22 2.38 -12.64 -6.82
C ALA A 22 3.03 -13.66 -5.86
N MET A 23 3.71 -13.18 -4.80
CA MET A 23 4.28 -14.06 -3.76
C MET A 23 3.22 -14.60 -2.80
N ALA A 24 2.09 -13.90 -2.63
CA ALA A 24 0.98 -14.34 -1.79
C ALA A 24 0.05 -15.33 -2.51
N MET A 25 0.07 -15.34 -3.84
CA MET A 25 -0.68 -16.27 -4.69
C MET A 25 0.27 -17.27 -5.37
N PRO A 26 0.85 -18.25 -4.64
CA PRO A 26 1.64 -19.29 -5.28
C PRO A 26 0.71 -20.15 -6.15
N GLN A 27 0.82 -20.01 -7.47
CA GLN A 27 0.20 -20.96 -8.40
C GLN A 27 0.99 -22.27 -8.35
N ALA A 28 0.34 -23.34 -7.92
CA ALA A 28 0.94 -24.67 -7.89
C ALA A 28 1.39 -25.06 -9.31
N GLY A 29 2.70 -25.23 -9.50
CA GLY A 29 3.30 -25.61 -10.78
C GLY A 29 3.65 -24.45 -11.71
N ALA A 30 3.42 -23.19 -11.33
CA ALA A 30 3.94 -22.04 -12.05
C ALA A 30 5.37 -21.75 -11.58
N GLU A 31 6.28 -21.53 -12.53
CA GLU A 31 7.60 -20.97 -12.27
C GLU A 31 7.44 -19.68 -11.46
N ALA A 32 8.33 -19.45 -10.49
CA ALA A 32 8.21 -18.35 -9.53
C ALA A 32 7.81 -17.07 -10.29
N PRO A 33 6.65 -16.47 -9.99
CA PRO A 33 6.19 -15.33 -10.75
C PRO A 33 7.30 -14.27 -10.70
N GLY A 34 7.70 -13.78 -11.87
CA GLY A 34 8.76 -12.76 -11.99
C GLY A 34 8.53 -11.60 -11.01
N PRO A 35 9.53 -10.71 -10.80
CA PRO A 35 9.54 -9.79 -9.67
C PRO A 35 8.21 -9.05 -9.53
N CYS A 36 7.51 -9.34 -8.42
CA CYS A 36 6.18 -8.83 -8.11
C CYS A 36 6.19 -7.30 -8.18
N TRP A 37 5.11 -6.68 -8.63
CA TRP A 37 5.03 -5.21 -8.71
C TRP A 37 5.41 -4.53 -7.38
N CYS A 38 5.08 -5.16 -6.24
CA CYS A 38 5.38 -4.63 -4.91
C CYS A 38 6.89 -4.52 -4.64
N THR A 39 7.76 -5.25 -5.35
CA THR A 39 9.22 -5.15 -5.21
C THR A 39 9.82 -4.02 -6.05
N ARG A 40 9.01 -3.39 -6.91
CA ARG A 40 9.43 -2.30 -7.81
C ARG A 40 8.92 -0.93 -7.37
N VAL A 41 8.09 -0.89 -6.32
CA VAL A 41 7.55 0.36 -5.76
C VAL A 41 8.25 0.68 -4.45
N GLN A 42 8.40 1.96 -4.17
CA GLN A 42 8.91 2.43 -2.90
C GLN A 42 7.73 2.70 -1.95
N PHE A 43 7.78 2.13 -0.75
CA PHE A 43 6.82 2.42 0.31
C PHE A 43 7.40 3.50 1.22
N SER A 44 6.63 4.57 1.46
CA SER A 44 7.03 5.62 2.39
C SER A 44 7.04 5.11 3.84
N ALA A 45 7.90 5.69 4.67
CA ALA A 45 7.99 5.30 6.09
C ALA A 45 6.69 5.57 6.85
N ASP A 46 5.94 6.60 6.45
CA ASP A 46 4.62 6.90 7.02
C ASP A 46 3.63 5.78 6.72
N LEU A 47 3.53 5.37 5.46
CA LEU A 47 2.66 4.27 5.04
C LEU A 47 2.99 2.96 5.77
N LEU A 48 4.28 2.66 5.94
CA LEU A 48 4.71 1.44 6.66
C LEU A 48 4.34 1.47 8.16
N LYS A 49 4.27 2.65 8.78
CA LYS A 49 3.82 2.80 10.18
C LYS A 49 2.33 2.55 10.35
N GLN A 50 1.53 2.74 9.30
CA GLN A 50 0.09 2.46 9.32
C GLN A 50 -0.19 0.95 9.30
N VAL A 51 0.77 0.11 8.90
CA VAL A 51 0.62 -1.35 8.86
C VAL A 51 0.64 -1.92 10.29
N PRO A 52 -0.39 -2.69 10.69
CA PRO A 52 -0.40 -3.37 11.99
C PRO A 52 0.81 -4.30 12.14
N GLU A 53 1.39 -4.38 13.34
CA GLU A 53 2.58 -5.22 13.57
C GLU A 53 2.36 -6.70 13.20
N ALA A 54 1.17 -7.23 13.45
CA ALA A 54 0.78 -8.58 13.08
C ALA A 54 0.75 -8.83 11.55
N ALA A 55 0.60 -7.77 10.75
CA ALA A 55 0.52 -7.83 9.29
C ALA A 55 1.86 -7.54 8.61
N ARG A 56 2.83 -6.98 9.34
CA ARG A 56 4.17 -6.66 8.81
C ARG A 56 4.87 -7.93 8.34
N ASN A 57 5.43 -7.91 7.13
CA ASN A 57 6.05 -9.06 6.47
C ASN A 57 5.11 -10.26 6.24
N LYS A 58 3.77 -10.08 6.34
CA LYS A 58 2.77 -11.11 6.10
C LYS A 58 1.88 -10.82 4.89
N ALA A 59 1.56 -9.55 4.65
CA ALA A 59 0.75 -9.11 3.51
C ALA A 59 1.35 -7.85 2.87
N CYS A 60 1.19 -7.71 1.55
CA CYS A 60 1.61 -6.51 0.82
C CYS A 60 0.54 -5.43 0.83
N ILE A 61 0.97 -4.17 0.75
CA ILE A 61 0.11 -3.00 0.60
C ILE A 61 -0.32 -2.88 -0.87
N CYS A 62 -1.59 -2.58 -1.13
CA CYS A 62 -2.08 -2.41 -2.51
C CYS A 62 -1.68 -1.06 -3.12
N ALA A 63 -1.65 -0.98 -4.46
CA ALA A 63 -1.28 0.23 -5.19
C ALA A 63 -2.15 1.46 -4.83
N ALA A 64 -3.43 1.25 -4.51
CA ALA A 64 -4.33 2.33 -4.10
C ALA A 64 -3.87 2.97 -2.77
N CYS A 65 -3.47 2.17 -1.78
CA CYS A 65 -2.96 2.69 -0.51
C CYS A 65 -1.60 3.37 -0.67
N VAL A 66 -0.74 2.86 -1.57
CA VAL A 66 0.52 3.54 -1.91
C VAL A 66 0.24 4.91 -2.52
N ALA A 67 -0.64 4.98 -3.53
CA ALA A 67 -0.99 6.24 -4.18
C ALA A 67 -1.61 7.27 -3.21
N ALA A 68 -2.42 6.80 -2.25
CA ALA A 68 -3.02 7.66 -1.22
C ALA A 68 -1.98 8.22 -0.22
N SER A 69 -0.95 7.44 0.14
CA SER A 69 0.10 7.94 1.06
C SER A 69 1.04 8.95 0.43
N GLU A 70 1.29 8.84 -0.88
CA GLU A 70 2.11 9.81 -1.61
C GLU A 70 1.43 11.19 -1.60
N GLN A 71 0.10 11.23 -1.75
CA GLN A 71 -0.68 12.48 -1.68
C GLN A 71 -0.63 13.12 -0.30
N SER A 72 -0.61 12.32 0.77
CA SER A 72 -0.58 12.82 2.16
C SER A 72 0.79 13.36 2.57
N SER A 73 1.86 12.88 1.94
CA SER A 73 3.24 13.34 2.19
C SER A 73 3.58 14.61 1.39
N GLN A 74 2.76 14.97 0.41
CA GLN A 74 2.89 16.19 -0.39
C GLN A 74 2.01 17.31 0.18
N GLY A 75 2.40 17.77 1.37
CA GLY A 75 1.95 19.06 1.88
C GLY A 75 2.67 20.21 1.16
N THR A 76 1.88 21.00 0.43
CA THR A 76 2.14 22.40 0.08
C THR A 76 3.05 22.67 -1.13
N SER A 77 2.46 22.61 -2.32
CA SER A 77 2.58 23.71 -3.30
C SER A 77 1.49 23.61 -4.37
N GLN A 78 0.24 23.84 -3.99
CA GLN A 78 -0.68 24.48 -4.94
C GLN A 78 -1.24 25.70 -4.22
N GLY A 79 -0.67 26.86 -4.56
CA GLY A 79 -1.10 28.15 -4.06
C GLY A 79 -2.55 28.40 -4.42
N GLU A 80 -3.40 28.39 -3.40
CA GLU A 80 -4.53 29.29 -3.30
C GLU A 80 -4.00 30.73 -3.34
N ASN A 81 -3.99 31.36 -4.52
CA ASN A 81 -4.28 32.80 -4.70
C ASN A 81 -4.18 33.19 -6.19
N GLN A 82 -5.32 33.27 -6.85
CA GLN A 82 -5.57 34.33 -7.83
C GLN A 82 -6.93 34.94 -7.51
N GLY A 83 -6.97 35.64 -6.37
CA GLY A 83 -7.83 36.81 -6.25
C GLY A 83 -7.12 38.00 -6.89
N GLU A 84 -7.92 38.86 -7.51
CA GLU A 84 -7.65 40.28 -7.67
C GLU A 84 -6.72 40.71 -8.82
N TYR A 85 -7.32 40.95 -9.99
CA TYR A 85 -6.92 42.07 -10.84
C TYR A 85 -8.14 42.98 -11.05
N ALA A 86 -7.88 44.26 -10.79
CA ALA A 86 -8.80 45.39 -10.85
C ALA A 86 -9.31 45.71 -12.26
#